data_AF-A0A844D8Y5-F1
#
_entry.id   AF-A0A844D8Y5-F1
#
_cell.length_a   1.000
_cell.length_b   1.000
_cell.length_c   1.000
_cell.angle_alpha   90.00
_cell.angle_beta   90.00
_cell.angle_gamma   90.00
#
_symmetry.space_group_name_H-M   'P 1'
#
loop_
_entity.id
_entity.type
_entity.pdbx_description
1 polymer ?
#
loop_
_entity_poly.entity_id
_entity_poly.type
_entity_poly.pdbx_seq_one_letter_code
_entity_poly.pdbx_strand_id
1 'polypeptide(L)'
;MAFKKTIDVQAAVAIAAAEAIAAKTQGTFGVGGVMLDQHGNVLQSLHNNVVKDGLIFDPTAHGERQLIDWYYAERAKGRELPAPQDVTIVTSLDPCCMCSGAILAGGFNVVVAAPDRNAGINYDNSAGFHALPAALRAQAGDSFGYPAILGASSYARAASGATPKSFFIGKTIAEPTQALCSLVFEATSADVMEMVNSDLPQESLKDPATLPADHAIVRALKQQYPDALAYRCAPHQPDAGLAPFLLQAMARDREHGGAGDAVALLDSFGNLLLCMPGRMTQSGIRSAFMETTRAYAQLRYKLLHGATRAQQDDIRHYLGHPKDGTFVFAKGPDASAVSFMNLGAYGSTMEGPLPMKNPTQFQYVLPALPEAELAAICAAMPPLYRNIIRIRPTQVADNALVAALASS
;
A
#
# COMPACT_ATOMS: atom_id res chain seq x y z
N MET A 1 11.92 -29.74 -1.54
CA MET A 1 13.12 -28.89 -1.74
C MET A 1 13.72 -28.62 -0.37
N ALA A 2 15.04 -28.76 -0.20
CA ALA A 2 15.68 -28.35 1.04
C ALA A 2 15.64 -26.82 1.11
N PHE A 3 14.96 -26.26 2.10
CA PHE A 3 14.93 -24.82 2.31
C PHE A 3 16.34 -24.32 2.65
N LYS A 4 16.80 -23.25 2.01
CA LYS A 4 18.04 -22.58 2.40
C LYS A 4 17.84 -22.09 3.84
N LYS A 5 18.61 -22.64 4.78
CA LYS A 5 18.51 -22.28 6.19
C LYS A 5 19.37 -21.05 6.47
N THR A 6 18.79 -20.08 7.14
CA THR A 6 19.39 -18.78 7.43
C THR A 6 19.25 -18.48 8.92
N ILE A 7 20.27 -18.89 9.68
CA ILE A 7 20.33 -18.77 11.15
C ILE A 7 21.14 -17.56 11.62
N ASP A 8 21.38 -16.60 10.74
CA ASP A 8 22.18 -15.41 10.98
C ASP A 8 21.47 -14.21 10.34
N VAL A 9 21.32 -13.12 11.10
CA VAL A 9 20.60 -11.90 10.65
C VAL A 9 21.27 -11.33 9.40
N GLN A 10 22.60 -11.26 9.37
CA GLN A 10 23.36 -10.74 8.25
C GLN A 10 23.11 -11.57 6.98
N ALA A 11 23.07 -12.90 7.09
CA ALA A 11 22.75 -13.77 5.96
C ALA A 11 21.30 -13.59 5.45
N ALA A 12 20.34 -13.32 6.33
CA ALA A 12 18.96 -13.05 5.93
C ALA A 12 18.82 -11.71 5.22
N VAL A 13 19.48 -10.68 5.76
CA VAL A 13 19.54 -9.36 5.14
C VAL A 13 20.22 -9.43 3.78
N ALA A 14 21.24 -10.27 3.60
CA ALA A 14 21.87 -10.46 2.28
C ALA A 14 20.90 -10.99 1.22
N ILE A 15 19.92 -11.83 1.60
CA ILE A 15 18.85 -12.29 0.69
C ILE A 15 17.93 -11.10 0.33
N ALA A 16 17.48 -10.34 1.33
CA ALA A 16 16.66 -9.15 1.10
C ALA A 16 17.39 -8.10 0.23
N ALA A 17 18.70 -7.93 0.41
CA ALA A 17 19.54 -7.05 -0.40
C ALA A 17 19.67 -7.53 -1.85
N ALA A 18 19.76 -8.84 -2.08
CA ALA A 18 19.75 -9.41 -3.44
C ALA A 18 18.41 -9.13 -4.16
N GLU A 19 17.29 -9.25 -3.45
CA GLU A 19 15.97 -8.84 -3.97
C GLU A 19 15.91 -7.33 -4.26
N ALA A 20 16.49 -6.48 -3.41
CA ALA A 20 16.56 -5.04 -3.68
C ALA A 20 17.33 -4.74 -4.99
N ILE A 21 18.42 -5.46 -5.27
CA ILE A 21 19.16 -5.36 -6.54
C ILE A 21 18.28 -5.85 -7.72
N ALA A 22 17.50 -6.91 -7.53
CA ALA A 22 16.56 -7.39 -8.55
C ALA A 22 15.49 -6.32 -8.87
N ALA A 23 14.91 -5.67 -7.85
CA ALA A 23 13.98 -4.54 -8.06
C ALA A 23 14.62 -3.38 -8.83
N LYS A 24 15.86 -2.99 -8.47
CA LYS A 24 16.59 -1.98 -9.25
C LYS A 24 16.78 -2.39 -10.71
N THR A 25 17.05 -3.67 -10.96
CA THR A 25 17.20 -4.20 -12.32
C THR A 25 15.88 -4.17 -13.11
N GLN A 26 14.75 -4.38 -12.43
CA GLN A 26 13.41 -4.25 -13.01
C GLN A 26 13.02 -2.78 -13.29
N GLY A 27 13.71 -1.81 -12.67
CA GLY A 27 13.38 -0.38 -12.78
C GLY A 27 12.25 0.04 -11.83
N THR A 28 12.13 -0.63 -10.68
CA THR A 28 11.21 -0.25 -9.60
C THR A 28 11.97 0.11 -8.32
N PHE A 29 11.26 0.45 -7.23
CA PHE A 29 11.88 0.84 -5.97
C PHE A 29 12.80 -0.27 -5.46
N GLY A 30 14.07 0.05 -5.23
CA GLY A 30 15.13 -0.88 -4.81
C GLY A 30 14.93 -1.43 -3.39
N VAL A 31 13.87 -2.19 -3.18
CA VAL A 31 13.45 -2.77 -1.90
C VAL A 31 13.17 -4.26 -2.09
N GLY A 32 13.67 -5.07 -1.16
CA GLY A 32 13.51 -6.51 -1.16
C GLY A 32 13.25 -7.06 0.23
N GLY A 33 12.69 -8.27 0.27
CA GLY A 33 12.40 -8.95 1.53
C GLY A 33 12.46 -10.46 1.42
N VAL A 34 12.61 -11.10 2.57
CA VAL A 34 12.57 -12.55 2.73
C VAL A 34 11.73 -12.92 3.95
N MET A 35 10.92 -13.96 3.81
CA MET A 35 10.10 -14.53 4.88
C MET A 35 10.73 -15.83 5.38
N LEU A 36 10.92 -15.92 6.70
CA LEU A 36 11.52 -17.06 7.38
C LEU A 36 10.54 -17.69 8.36
N ASP A 37 10.59 -19.01 8.52
CA ASP A 37 9.93 -19.71 9.63
C ASP A 37 10.71 -19.58 10.95
N GLN A 38 10.17 -20.14 12.03
CA GLN A 38 10.76 -20.14 13.37
C GLN A 38 12.08 -20.91 13.49
N HIS A 39 12.51 -21.61 12.44
CA HIS A 39 13.76 -22.36 12.36
C HIS A 39 14.78 -21.69 11.42
N GLY A 40 14.44 -20.53 10.85
CA GLY A 40 15.27 -19.81 9.89
C GLY A 40 15.23 -20.39 8.48
N ASN A 41 14.28 -21.28 8.16
CA ASN A 41 14.11 -21.75 6.79
C ASN A 41 13.47 -20.64 5.95
N VAL A 42 14.05 -20.39 4.77
CA VAL A 42 13.48 -19.43 3.82
C VAL A 42 12.18 -20.00 3.25
N LEU A 43 11.06 -19.35 3.56
CA LEU A 43 9.75 -19.68 3.01
C LEU A 43 9.57 -19.08 1.61
N GLN A 44 9.97 -17.81 1.45
CA GLN A 44 9.88 -17.05 0.21
C GLN A 44 10.76 -15.79 0.24
N SER A 45 11.31 -15.36 -0.89
CA SER A 45 11.90 -14.02 -1.07
C SER A 45 11.27 -13.31 -2.27
N LEU A 46 11.06 -12.00 -2.15
CA LEU A 46 10.42 -11.18 -3.19
C LEU A 46 10.96 -9.75 -3.13
N HIS A 47 11.00 -9.09 -4.29
CA HIS A 47 11.30 -7.68 -4.43
C HIS A 47 10.05 -6.85 -4.72
N ASN A 48 10.17 -5.53 -4.59
CA ASN A 48 9.14 -4.57 -4.97
C ASN A 48 8.71 -4.79 -6.44
N ASN A 49 7.42 -4.63 -6.74
CA ASN A 49 6.83 -4.83 -8.06
C ASN A 49 5.87 -3.69 -8.44
N VAL A 50 6.06 -2.49 -7.88
CA VAL A 50 5.23 -1.31 -8.20
C VAL A 50 5.27 -1.00 -9.68
N VAL A 51 6.46 -1.11 -10.28
CA VAL A 51 6.69 -0.93 -11.72
C VAL A 51 7.08 -2.26 -12.34
N LYS A 52 6.49 -2.57 -13.49
CA LYS A 52 6.92 -3.64 -14.41
C LYS A 52 6.92 -3.11 -15.83
N ASP A 53 7.98 -3.43 -16.59
CA ASP A 53 8.10 -3.02 -18.00
C ASP A 53 7.89 -1.52 -18.23
N GLY A 54 8.36 -0.67 -17.30
CA GLY A 54 8.20 0.79 -17.35
C GLY A 54 6.78 1.30 -17.13
N LEU A 55 5.86 0.47 -16.62
CA LEU A 55 4.48 0.83 -16.32
C LEU A 55 4.14 0.51 -14.85
N ILE A 56 3.25 1.32 -14.26
CA ILE A 56 2.70 1.05 -12.94
C ILE A 56 1.86 -0.22 -13.00
N PHE A 57 2.30 -1.25 -12.27
CA PHE A 57 1.65 -2.55 -12.22
C PHE A 57 0.67 -2.66 -11.05
N ASP A 58 1.15 -2.36 -9.84
CA ASP A 58 0.34 -2.32 -8.61
C ASP A 58 1.06 -1.41 -7.59
N PRO A 59 0.53 -0.22 -7.26
CA PRO A 59 1.18 0.70 -6.33
C PRO A 59 1.33 0.12 -4.91
N THR A 60 0.64 -0.97 -4.59
CA THR A 60 0.73 -1.64 -3.30
C THR A 60 1.72 -2.81 -3.29
N ALA A 61 2.36 -3.14 -4.42
CA ALA A 61 3.22 -4.31 -4.58
C ALA A 61 4.62 -4.10 -3.98
N HIS A 62 4.68 -3.72 -2.71
CA HIS A 62 5.91 -3.68 -1.92
C HIS A 62 6.36 -5.09 -1.54
N GLY A 63 7.66 -5.28 -1.26
CA GLY A 63 8.22 -6.60 -0.94
C GLY A 63 7.51 -7.25 0.25
N GLU A 64 7.35 -6.54 1.36
CA GLU A 64 6.74 -7.04 2.59
C GLU A 64 5.27 -7.40 2.39
N ARG A 65 4.50 -6.52 1.74
CA ARG A 65 3.10 -6.79 1.41
C ARG A 65 2.99 -8.04 0.55
N GLN A 66 3.86 -8.18 -0.45
CA GLN A 66 3.84 -9.32 -1.35
C GLN A 66 4.12 -10.64 -0.65
N LEU A 67 5.04 -10.65 0.31
CA LEU A 67 5.30 -11.82 1.15
C LEU A 67 4.08 -12.20 2.00
N ILE A 68 3.35 -11.23 2.56
CA ILE A 68 2.14 -11.50 3.36
C ILE A 68 1.02 -12.08 2.48
N ASP A 69 0.76 -11.50 1.32
CA ASP A 69 -0.23 -12.02 0.37
C ASP A 69 0.15 -13.41 -0.15
N TRP A 70 1.44 -13.66 -0.40
CA TRP A 70 1.93 -15.01 -0.74
C TRP A 70 1.65 -15.99 0.39
N TYR A 71 1.95 -15.62 1.65
CA TYR A 71 1.74 -16.47 2.82
C TYR A 71 0.27 -16.90 2.94
N TYR A 72 -0.66 -15.95 2.86
CA TYR A 72 -2.09 -16.26 2.96
C TYR A 72 -2.62 -17.03 1.74
N ALA A 73 -2.13 -16.71 0.54
CA ALA A 73 -2.49 -17.47 -0.67
C ALA A 73 -2.03 -18.93 -0.60
N GLU A 74 -0.83 -19.19 -0.07
CA GLU A 74 -0.32 -20.56 0.10
C GLU A 74 -1.09 -21.33 1.19
N ARG A 75 -1.43 -20.68 2.30
CA ARG A 75 -2.32 -21.29 3.32
C ARG A 75 -3.69 -21.62 2.76
N ALA A 76 -4.27 -20.74 1.93
CA ALA A 76 -5.54 -21.00 1.27
C ALA A 76 -5.48 -22.19 0.28
N LYS A 77 -4.30 -22.47 -0.29
CA LYS A 77 -4.06 -23.68 -1.10
C LYS A 77 -3.82 -24.94 -0.26
N GLY A 78 -3.88 -24.85 1.07
CA GLY A 78 -3.67 -25.97 1.99
C GLY A 78 -2.21 -26.23 2.35
N ARG A 79 -1.27 -25.34 2.00
CA ARG A 79 0.11 -25.48 2.46
C ARG A 79 0.17 -25.22 3.96
N GLU A 80 0.73 -26.17 4.70
CA GLU A 80 1.01 -25.99 6.11
C GLU A 80 2.15 -24.98 6.28
N LEU A 81 1.80 -23.81 6.83
CA LEU A 81 2.74 -22.73 7.15
C LEU A 81 2.59 -22.38 8.65
N PRO A 82 3.68 -21.97 9.33
CA PRO A 82 3.62 -21.56 10.73
C PRO A 82 2.63 -20.42 10.95
N ALA A 83 2.14 -20.24 12.18
CA ALA A 83 1.32 -19.08 12.50
C ALA A 83 2.11 -17.77 12.27
N PRO A 84 1.45 -16.64 11.93
CA PRO A 84 2.16 -15.41 11.60
C PRO A 84 3.16 -14.92 12.66
N GLN A 85 2.85 -15.12 13.95
CA GLN A 85 3.73 -14.75 15.07
C GLN A 85 5.02 -15.58 15.16
N ASP A 86 5.08 -16.72 14.46
CA ASP A 86 6.25 -17.59 14.35
C ASP A 86 7.04 -17.32 13.06
N VAL A 87 6.56 -16.41 12.22
CA VAL A 87 7.18 -16.02 10.96
C VAL A 87 7.91 -14.68 11.14
N THR A 88 9.09 -14.57 10.53
CA THR A 88 9.89 -13.33 10.51
C THR A 88 10.08 -12.85 9.08
N ILE A 89 9.67 -11.61 8.80
CA ILE A 89 9.96 -10.90 7.55
C ILE A 89 11.26 -10.12 7.75
N VAL A 90 12.27 -10.36 6.94
CA VAL A 90 13.49 -9.54 6.90
C VAL A 90 13.40 -8.64 5.68
N THR A 91 13.47 -7.32 5.88
CA THR A 91 13.35 -6.32 4.82
C THR A 91 14.62 -5.50 4.67
N SER A 92 14.95 -5.14 3.43
CA SER A 92 16.12 -4.33 3.11
C SER A 92 15.98 -2.89 3.60
N LEU A 93 14.76 -2.37 3.73
CA LEU A 93 14.49 -0.98 4.09
C LEU A 93 13.38 -0.92 5.15
N ASP A 94 13.38 0.10 6.00
CA ASP A 94 12.35 0.30 7.01
C ASP A 94 10.95 0.31 6.38
N PRO A 95 10.03 -0.57 6.83
CA PRO A 95 8.74 -0.72 6.17
C PRO A 95 7.95 0.58 6.25
N CYS A 96 7.35 0.98 5.14
CA CYS A 96 6.49 2.15 5.09
C CYS A 96 5.19 1.96 5.91
N CYS A 97 4.34 2.99 6.00
CA CYS A 97 3.09 2.89 6.78
C CYS A 97 2.17 1.75 6.30
N MET A 98 2.11 1.50 4.99
CA MET A 98 1.33 0.39 4.41
C MET A 98 1.86 -0.96 4.90
N CYS A 99 3.15 -1.22 4.66
CA CYS A 99 3.78 -2.49 5.02
C CYS A 99 3.72 -2.72 6.54
N SER A 100 3.94 -1.67 7.33
CA SER A 100 3.88 -1.73 8.78
C SER A 100 2.48 -2.06 9.29
N GLY A 101 1.45 -1.41 8.76
CA GLY A 101 0.06 -1.74 9.06
C GLY A 101 -0.29 -3.18 8.67
N ALA A 102 0.18 -3.66 7.52
CA ALA A 102 -0.02 -5.03 7.07
C ALA A 102 0.67 -6.07 7.98
N ILE A 103 1.92 -5.81 8.38
CA ILE A 103 2.70 -6.65 9.30
C ILE A 103 1.99 -6.74 10.65
N LEU A 104 1.53 -5.62 11.20
CA LEU A 104 0.81 -5.56 12.48
C LEU A 104 -0.56 -6.24 12.40
N ALA A 105 -1.33 -5.99 11.35
CA ALA A 105 -2.61 -6.65 11.14
C ALA A 105 -2.47 -8.18 11.00
N GLY A 106 -1.38 -8.62 10.36
CA GLY A 106 -1.06 -10.03 10.21
C GLY A 106 -0.43 -10.68 11.45
N GLY A 107 0.16 -9.90 12.36
CA GLY A 107 0.86 -10.42 13.54
C GLY A 107 2.26 -10.98 13.24
N PHE A 108 2.92 -10.51 12.18
CA PHE A 108 4.27 -10.96 11.81
C PHE A 108 5.36 -10.24 12.61
N ASN A 109 6.52 -10.88 12.73
CA ASN A 109 7.74 -10.21 13.19
C ASN A 109 8.51 -9.63 12.01
N VAL A 110 9.28 -8.57 12.24
CA VAL A 110 10.11 -7.95 11.20
C VAL A 110 11.52 -7.65 11.70
N VAL A 111 12.50 -7.85 10.83
CA VAL A 111 13.89 -7.43 11.00
C VAL A 111 14.24 -6.46 9.87
N VAL A 112 14.71 -5.28 10.23
CA VAL A 112 14.95 -4.17 9.29
C VAL A 112 16.44 -3.94 9.06
N ALA A 113 16.86 -3.84 7.80
CA ALA A 113 18.25 -3.57 7.44
C ALA A 113 18.58 -2.08 7.42
N ALA A 114 18.08 -1.30 6.46
CA ALA A 114 18.35 0.13 6.35
C ALA A 114 17.20 1.00 6.89
N PRO A 115 17.47 2.19 7.44
CA PRO A 115 16.42 3.14 7.82
C PRO A 115 15.80 3.82 6.57
N ASP A 116 14.56 4.27 6.68
CA ASP A 116 13.95 5.21 5.74
C ASP A 116 13.36 6.41 6.50
N ARG A 117 13.94 7.59 6.29
CA ARG A 117 13.55 8.83 6.97
C ARG A 117 12.33 9.51 6.34
N ASN A 118 11.89 9.06 5.16
CA ASN A 118 10.80 9.70 4.42
C ASN A 118 9.49 8.94 4.59
N ALA A 119 9.47 7.62 4.38
CA ALA A 119 8.24 6.82 4.44
C ALA A 119 8.25 5.74 5.54
N GLY A 120 9.43 5.36 6.04
CA GLY A 120 9.62 4.33 7.07
C GLY A 120 8.88 4.62 8.37
N ILE A 121 8.37 3.56 9.01
CA ILE A 121 7.62 3.69 10.27
C ILE A 121 8.49 4.14 11.45
N ASN A 122 9.78 3.87 11.40
CA ASN A 122 10.80 4.30 12.34
C ASN A 122 11.65 5.44 11.74
N TYR A 123 11.02 6.37 11.02
CA TYR A 123 11.69 7.48 10.35
C TYR A 123 12.57 8.35 11.28
N ASP A 124 12.24 8.40 12.57
CA ASP A 124 12.99 9.15 13.59
C ASP A 124 14.10 8.33 14.27
N ASN A 125 14.21 7.03 13.95
CA ASN A 125 15.17 6.08 14.49
C ASN A 125 15.07 5.86 16.01
N SER A 126 13.94 6.21 16.62
CA SER A 126 13.72 6.07 18.07
C SER A 126 13.24 4.68 18.48
N ALA A 127 12.68 3.92 17.54
CA ALA A 127 11.85 2.73 17.78
C ALA A 127 10.66 3.00 18.74
N GLY A 128 10.22 4.26 18.84
CA GLY A 128 9.02 4.67 19.60
C GLY A 128 7.72 4.58 18.79
N PHE A 129 7.84 4.45 17.46
CA PHE A 129 6.73 4.29 16.51
C PHE A 129 5.60 5.33 16.69
N HIS A 130 5.96 6.58 16.94
CA HIS A 130 4.99 7.64 17.28
C HIS A 130 3.98 7.93 16.16
N ALA A 131 4.32 7.60 14.91
CA ALA A 131 3.41 7.65 13.77
C ALA A 131 2.22 6.67 13.89
N LEU A 132 2.37 5.57 14.63
CA LEU A 132 1.28 4.62 14.84
C LEU A 132 0.25 5.17 15.84
N PRO A 133 -1.04 4.83 15.66
CA PRO A 133 -2.04 4.88 16.72
C PRO A 133 -1.52 4.24 18.01
N ALA A 134 -1.84 4.84 19.16
CA ALA A 134 -1.26 4.45 20.46
C ALA A 134 -1.40 2.96 20.77
N ALA A 135 -2.54 2.36 20.42
CA ALA A 135 -2.83 0.94 20.63
C ALA A 135 -1.89 -0.01 19.88
N LEU A 136 -1.27 0.43 18.78
CA LEU A 136 -0.39 -0.40 17.96
C LEU A 136 1.10 -0.30 18.34
N ARG A 137 1.48 0.70 19.14
CA ARG A 137 2.89 0.99 19.45
C ARG A 137 3.55 -0.12 20.25
N ALA A 138 2.84 -0.70 21.22
CA ALA A 138 3.36 -1.82 22.00
C ALA A 138 3.60 -3.05 21.11
N GLN A 139 2.63 -3.38 20.26
CA GLN A 139 2.76 -4.48 19.30
C GLN A 139 3.96 -4.25 18.35
N ALA A 140 4.15 -3.04 17.86
CA ALA A 140 5.31 -2.71 17.03
C ALA A 140 6.64 -2.83 17.80
N GLY A 141 6.68 -2.37 19.05
CA GLY A 141 7.83 -2.53 19.94
C GLY A 141 8.22 -4.00 20.16
N ASP A 142 7.22 -4.90 20.19
CA ASP A 142 7.43 -6.33 20.41
C ASP A 142 7.80 -7.09 19.13
N SER A 143 7.50 -6.56 17.94
CA SER A 143 7.66 -7.28 16.68
C SER A 143 8.63 -6.65 15.67
N PHE A 144 8.98 -5.36 15.78
CA PHE A 144 9.86 -4.65 14.84
C PHE A 144 11.27 -4.53 15.40
N GLY A 145 12.19 -5.32 14.85
CA GLY A 145 13.59 -5.35 15.28
C GLY A 145 14.52 -4.58 14.34
N TYR A 146 15.39 -3.76 14.93
CA TYR A 146 16.45 -3.03 14.24
C TYR A 146 17.80 -3.50 14.80
N PRO A 147 18.41 -4.56 14.21
CA PRO A 147 19.67 -5.11 14.68
C PRO A 147 20.80 -4.08 14.68
N ALA A 148 21.80 -4.28 15.56
CA ALA A 148 22.98 -3.43 15.58
C ALA A 148 23.78 -3.57 14.28
N ILE A 149 24.31 -2.44 13.80
CA ILE A 149 25.26 -2.40 12.70
C ILE A 149 26.60 -2.03 13.30
N LEU A 150 27.50 -3.01 13.34
CA LEU A 150 28.81 -2.85 13.96
C LEU A 150 29.76 -2.14 13.00
N GLY A 151 30.34 -1.03 13.47
CA GLY A 151 31.34 -0.29 12.72
C GLY A 151 31.42 1.16 13.16
N ALA A 152 32.02 2.01 12.31
CA ALA A 152 32.32 3.41 12.64
C ALA A 152 31.91 4.41 11.54
N SER A 153 31.26 3.95 10.48
CA SER A 153 30.72 4.82 9.43
C SER A 153 29.36 5.41 9.83
N SER A 154 28.80 6.24 8.95
CA SER A 154 27.44 6.78 9.08
C SER A 154 26.33 5.71 9.03
N TYR A 155 26.66 4.48 8.64
CA TYR A 155 25.75 3.33 8.60
C TYR A 155 25.72 2.55 9.93
N ALA A 156 26.67 2.78 10.83
CA ALA A 156 26.67 2.16 12.15
C ALA A 156 25.44 2.60 12.96
N ARG A 157 24.84 1.66 13.70
CA ARG A 157 23.74 1.95 14.61
C ARG A 157 23.74 0.98 15.79
N ALA A 158 23.29 1.46 16.95
CA ALA A 158 22.93 0.60 18.06
C ALA A 158 21.65 -0.19 17.74
N ALA A 159 21.49 -1.36 18.35
CA ALA A 159 20.25 -2.11 18.24
C ALA A 159 19.08 -1.34 18.91
N SER A 160 17.89 -1.45 18.34
CA SER A 160 16.65 -0.89 18.90
C SER A 160 15.42 -1.73 18.51
N GLY A 161 14.29 -1.48 19.17
CA GLY A 161 13.05 -2.24 18.98
C GLY A 161 13.14 -3.68 19.48
N ALA A 162 12.42 -4.58 18.82
CA ALA A 162 12.35 -5.99 19.18
C ALA A 162 13.71 -6.69 18.99
N THR A 163 14.08 -7.54 19.93
CA THR A 163 15.28 -8.38 19.79
C THR A 163 15.03 -9.46 18.72
N PRO A 164 15.94 -9.68 17.76
CA PRO A 164 15.82 -10.77 16.80
C PRO A 164 15.60 -12.13 17.49
N LYS A 165 14.72 -12.95 16.90
CA LYS A 165 14.31 -14.26 17.42
C LYS A 165 15.54 -15.15 17.70
N SER A 166 15.40 -16.05 18.67
CA SER A 166 16.49 -16.88 19.19
C SER A 166 17.12 -17.84 18.17
N PHE A 167 16.42 -18.17 17.08
CA PHE A 167 17.00 -18.98 16.00
C PHE A 167 18.12 -18.24 15.24
N PHE A 168 18.18 -16.90 15.34
CA PHE A 168 19.32 -16.14 14.87
C PHE A 168 20.47 -16.20 15.89
N ILE A 169 21.53 -16.92 15.51
CA ILE A 169 22.77 -17.03 16.28
C ILE A 169 23.52 -15.69 16.24
N GLY A 170 23.71 -15.14 15.03
CA GLY A 170 24.24 -13.79 14.84
C GLY A 170 23.12 -12.77 14.70
N LYS A 171 23.22 -11.66 15.46
CA LYS A 171 22.17 -10.63 15.60
C LYS A 171 22.62 -9.25 15.14
N THR A 172 23.63 -9.20 14.29
CA THR A 172 24.22 -7.94 13.78
C THR A 172 24.19 -7.94 12.27
N ILE A 173 24.21 -6.73 11.70
CA ILE A 173 24.31 -6.50 10.26
C ILE A 173 25.67 -5.84 10.00
N ALA A 174 26.35 -6.24 8.93
CA ALA A 174 27.59 -5.61 8.50
C ALA A 174 27.31 -4.28 7.77
N GLU A 175 28.13 -3.25 8.03
CA GLU A 175 27.99 -1.93 7.39
C GLU A 175 27.85 -1.99 5.86
N PRO A 176 28.66 -2.78 5.11
CA PRO A 176 28.53 -2.82 3.65
C PRO A 176 27.16 -3.33 3.18
N THR A 177 26.53 -4.22 3.94
CA THR A 177 25.23 -4.78 3.60
C THR A 177 24.12 -3.79 3.87
N GLN A 178 24.17 -3.05 4.99
CA GLN A 178 23.20 -1.99 5.20
C GLN A 178 23.38 -0.85 4.17
N ALA A 179 24.63 -0.45 3.90
CA ALA A 179 24.94 0.56 2.90
C ALA A 179 24.39 0.17 1.52
N LEU A 180 24.57 -1.10 1.10
CA LEU A 180 23.98 -1.62 -0.12
C LEU A 180 22.45 -1.43 -0.15
N CYS A 181 21.74 -1.79 0.93
CA CYS A 181 20.30 -1.62 1.00
C CYS A 181 19.86 -0.15 0.87
N SER A 182 20.53 0.77 1.58
CA SER A 182 20.24 2.21 1.47
C SER A 182 20.51 2.73 0.06
N LEU A 183 21.71 2.49 -0.47
CA LEU A 183 22.15 3.06 -1.74
C LEU A 183 21.34 2.54 -2.93
N VAL A 184 20.88 1.28 -2.89
CA VAL A 184 20.01 0.72 -3.94
C VAL A 184 18.63 1.39 -3.94
N PHE A 185 18.06 1.67 -2.78
CA PHE A 185 16.80 2.42 -2.70
C PHE A 185 16.99 3.88 -3.12
N GLU A 186 18.02 4.57 -2.60
CA GLU A 186 18.32 5.96 -2.94
C GLU A 186 18.53 6.14 -4.44
N ALA A 187 19.23 5.20 -5.10
CA ALA A 187 19.49 5.22 -6.53
C ALA A 187 18.26 4.95 -7.42
N THR A 188 17.10 4.61 -6.86
CA THR A 188 15.88 4.30 -7.63
C THR A 188 14.69 5.17 -7.26
N SER A 189 14.61 5.64 -6.02
CA SER A 189 13.42 6.32 -5.48
C SER A 189 12.96 7.53 -6.29
N ALA A 190 13.86 8.45 -6.64
CA ALA A 190 13.50 9.67 -7.36
C ALA A 190 12.92 9.37 -8.76
N ASP A 191 13.62 8.54 -9.54
CA ASP A 191 13.19 8.18 -10.91
C ASP A 191 11.85 7.45 -10.91
N VAL A 192 11.62 6.56 -9.95
CA VAL A 192 10.35 5.84 -9.83
C VAL A 192 9.22 6.77 -9.39
N MET A 193 9.45 7.67 -8.43
CA MET A 193 8.45 8.66 -8.02
C MET A 193 8.09 9.63 -9.16
N GLU A 194 9.08 10.04 -9.96
CA GLU A 194 8.86 10.84 -11.16
C GLU A 194 8.03 10.08 -12.18
N MET A 195 8.35 8.81 -12.46
CA MET A 195 7.57 7.95 -13.35
C MET A 195 6.12 7.79 -12.90
N VAL A 196 5.88 7.54 -11.60
CA VAL A 196 4.50 7.41 -11.07
C VAL A 196 3.71 8.70 -11.32
N ASN A 197 4.38 9.85 -11.24
CA ASN A 197 3.76 11.16 -11.38
C ASN A 197 3.80 11.75 -12.80
N SER A 198 4.29 11.02 -13.81
CA SER A 198 4.47 11.51 -15.18
C SER A 198 3.23 11.39 -16.07
N ASP A 199 2.06 11.13 -15.50
CA ASP A 199 0.79 11.10 -16.25
C ASP A 199 0.41 12.50 -16.77
N LEU A 200 -0.52 12.53 -17.74
CA LEU A 200 -1.04 13.77 -18.31
C LEU A 200 -1.64 14.68 -17.23
N PRO A 201 -1.47 16.01 -17.33
CA PRO A 201 -2.10 16.92 -16.40
C PRO A 201 -3.62 16.91 -16.59
N GLN A 202 -4.40 17.19 -15.53
CA GLN A 202 -5.85 17.03 -15.57
C GLN A 202 -6.57 17.83 -16.67
N GLU A 203 -6.05 18.99 -17.09
CA GLU A 203 -6.58 19.77 -18.22
C GLU A 203 -6.53 19.06 -19.58
N SER A 204 -5.66 18.05 -19.72
CA SER A 204 -5.54 17.21 -20.90
C SER A 204 -6.40 15.95 -20.80
N LEU A 205 -7.04 15.69 -19.65
CA LEU A 205 -7.90 14.52 -19.50
C LEU A 205 -9.21 14.70 -20.25
N LYS A 206 -9.80 13.58 -20.67
CA LYS A 206 -11.07 13.48 -21.37
C LYS A 206 -12.02 12.60 -20.58
N ASP A 207 -13.30 12.93 -20.67
CA ASP A 207 -14.35 12.24 -19.95
C ASP A 207 -14.61 10.83 -20.54
N PRO A 208 -14.32 9.74 -19.82
CA PRO A 208 -14.53 8.38 -20.31
C PRO A 208 -16.01 8.06 -20.58
N ALA A 209 -16.96 8.81 -20.00
CA ALA A 209 -18.38 8.63 -20.27
C ALA A 209 -18.81 9.11 -21.68
N THR A 210 -17.95 9.84 -22.39
CA THR A 210 -18.19 10.25 -23.79
C THR A 210 -17.82 9.17 -24.81
N LEU A 211 -17.12 8.12 -24.38
CA LEU A 211 -16.72 7.02 -25.24
C LEU A 211 -17.90 6.11 -25.58
N PRO A 212 -17.94 5.55 -26.80
CA PRO A 212 -18.99 4.59 -27.17
C PRO A 212 -18.88 3.30 -26.35
N ALA A 213 -20.01 2.62 -26.15
CA ALA A 213 -20.11 1.46 -25.26
C ALA A 213 -19.19 0.28 -25.66
N ASP A 214 -18.82 0.18 -26.93
CA ASP A 214 -17.91 -0.83 -27.46
C ASP A 214 -16.42 -0.43 -27.43
N HIS A 215 -16.11 0.79 -26.97
CA HIS A 215 -14.73 1.25 -26.81
C HIS A 215 -13.95 0.36 -25.84
N ALA A 216 -12.67 0.12 -26.12
CA ALA A 216 -11.83 -0.79 -25.34
C ALA A 216 -11.76 -0.42 -23.85
N ILE A 217 -11.67 0.89 -23.54
CA ILE A 217 -11.67 1.40 -22.16
C ILE A 217 -12.99 1.12 -21.44
N VAL A 218 -14.13 1.39 -22.09
CA VAL A 218 -15.46 1.16 -21.51
C VAL A 218 -15.68 -0.34 -21.25
N ARG A 219 -15.29 -1.19 -22.21
CA ARG A 219 -15.33 -2.65 -22.06
C ARG A 219 -14.46 -3.13 -20.90
N ALA A 220 -13.22 -2.65 -20.81
CA ALA A 220 -12.30 -3.02 -19.73
C ALA A 220 -12.81 -2.58 -18.35
N LEU A 221 -13.33 -1.35 -18.24
CA LEU A 221 -13.96 -0.84 -17.01
C LEU A 221 -15.14 -1.72 -16.61
N LYS A 222 -16.08 -1.99 -17.52
CA LYS A 222 -17.27 -2.81 -17.24
C LYS A 222 -16.93 -4.28 -16.96
N GLN A 223 -15.87 -4.82 -17.56
CA GLN A 223 -15.38 -6.16 -17.23
C GLN A 223 -14.81 -6.22 -15.81
N GLN A 224 -14.10 -5.17 -15.38
CA GLN A 224 -13.54 -5.07 -14.03
C GLN A 224 -14.61 -4.77 -12.98
N TYR A 225 -15.57 -3.91 -13.31
CA TYR A 225 -16.69 -3.49 -12.46
C TYR A 225 -17.93 -3.18 -13.34
N PRO A 226 -18.97 -4.03 -13.35
CA PRO A 226 -20.11 -3.91 -14.26
C PRO A 226 -20.82 -2.55 -14.26
N ASP A 227 -20.92 -1.91 -13.09
CA ASP A 227 -21.57 -0.61 -12.91
C ASP A 227 -20.64 0.59 -13.15
N ALA A 228 -19.43 0.36 -13.72
CA ALA A 228 -18.58 1.45 -14.15
C ALA A 228 -19.32 2.37 -15.13
N LEU A 229 -19.16 3.68 -14.91
CA LEU A 229 -19.81 4.79 -15.61
C LEU A 229 -21.35 4.85 -15.44
N ALA A 230 -21.94 4.09 -14.50
CA ALA A 230 -23.38 4.12 -14.23
C ALA A 230 -23.80 5.26 -13.27
N TYR A 231 -22.83 5.92 -12.64
CA TYR A 231 -23.04 7.06 -11.73
C TYR A 231 -22.07 8.18 -12.07
N ARG A 232 -22.55 9.41 -11.90
CA ARG A 232 -21.77 10.64 -12.00
C ARG A 232 -22.30 11.68 -11.03
N CYS A 233 -21.40 12.35 -10.33
CA CYS A 233 -21.69 13.54 -9.54
C CYS A 233 -20.88 14.75 -10.02
N ALA A 234 -21.07 15.90 -9.36
CA ALA A 234 -20.13 17.00 -9.48
C ALA A 234 -18.73 16.52 -9.05
N PRO A 235 -17.65 16.88 -9.78
CA PRO A 235 -16.30 16.49 -9.40
C PRO A 235 -15.99 16.79 -7.93
N HIS A 236 -15.41 15.80 -7.24
CA HIS A 236 -15.03 15.86 -5.83
C HIS A 236 -16.18 16.05 -4.83
N GLN A 237 -17.43 15.98 -5.28
CA GLN A 237 -18.63 16.19 -4.46
C GLN A 237 -19.59 15.01 -4.63
N PRO A 238 -19.27 13.82 -4.08
CA PRO A 238 -20.17 12.70 -4.11
C PRO A 238 -21.48 13.02 -3.37
N ASP A 239 -22.60 12.59 -3.94
CA ASP A 239 -23.94 12.79 -3.41
C ASP A 239 -24.64 11.46 -3.11
N ALA A 240 -25.89 11.52 -2.65
CA ALA A 240 -26.69 10.36 -2.29
C ALA A 240 -26.81 9.29 -3.41
N GLY A 241 -26.60 9.66 -4.68
CA GLY A 241 -26.63 8.71 -5.80
C GLY A 241 -25.50 7.68 -5.75
N LEU A 242 -24.42 7.92 -5.00
CA LEU A 242 -23.34 6.94 -4.80
C LEU A 242 -23.73 5.82 -3.83
N ALA A 243 -24.72 6.06 -2.96
CA ALA A 243 -25.07 5.15 -1.86
C ALA A 243 -25.36 3.70 -2.30
N PRO A 244 -26.15 3.42 -3.36
CA PRO A 244 -26.46 2.05 -3.76
C PRO A 244 -25.21 1.21 -4.07
N PHE A 245 -24.20 1.82 -4.69
CA PHE A 245 -22.95 1.13 -5.06
C PHE A 245 -22.09 0.81 -3.85
N LEU A 246 -21.96 1.77 -2.92
CA LEU A 246 -21.26 1.57 -1.65
C LEU A 246 -21.96 0.49 -0.81
N LEU A 247 -23.28 0.56 -0.66
CA LEU A 247 -24.06 -0.42 0.12
C LEU A 247 -23.94 -1.83 -0.44
N GLN A 248 -23.99 -1.97 -1.77
CA GLN A 248 -23.79 -3.26 -2.42
C GLN A 248 -22.37 -3.80 -2.17
N ALA A 249 -21.34 -2.97 -2.26
CA ALA A 249 -19.97 -3.36 -1.95
C ALA A 249 -19.80 -3.71 -0.47
N MET A 250 -20.38 -2.94 0.46
CA MET A 250 -20.35 -3.24 1.89
C MET A 250 -21.01 -4.60 2.19
N ALA A 251 -22.12 -4.93 1.54
CA ALA A 251 -22.74 -6.25 1.68
C ALA A 251 -21.80 -7.37 1.22
N ARG A 252 -21.15 -7.22 0.06
CA ARG A 252 -20.15 -8.19 -0.44
C ARG A 252 -18.92 -8.31 0.46
N ASP A 253 -18.47 -7.22 1.05
CA ASP A 253 -17.36 -7.25 2.02
C ASP A 253 -17.72 -8.11 3.24
N ARG A 254 -18.94 -7.98 3.77
CA ARG A 254 -19.44 -8.84 4.85
C ARG A 254 -19.48 -10.32 4.43
N GLU A 255 -19.91 -10.61 3.21
CA GLU A 255 -19.85 -11.98 2.63
C GLU A 255 -18.40 -12.50 2.54
N HIS A 256 -17.43 -11.60 2.33
CA HIS A 256 -16.01 -11.90 2.32
C HIS A 256 -15.33 -11.74 3.68
N GLY A 257 -16.08 -11.80 4.78
CA GLY A 257 -15.56 -11.83 6.15
C GLY A 257 -15.07 -10.48 6.68
N GLY A 258 -15.37 -9.38 5.99
CA GLY A 258 -15.12 -8.02 6.45
C GLY A 258 -16.27 -7.44 7.28
N ALA A 259 -16.10 -6.20 7.72
CA ALA A 259 -17.06 -5.50 8.58
C ALA A 259 -18.07 -4.64 7.80
N GLY A 260 -18.13 -4.77 6.47
CA GLY A 260 -18.85 -3.86 5.59
C GLY A 260 -18.02 -2.64 5.23
N ASP A 261 -16.78 -2.87 4.80
CA ASP A 261 -15.90 -1.89 4.16
C ASP A 261 -16.17 -1.82 2.65
N ALA A 262 -16.00 -0.64 2.06
CA ALA A 262 -16.13 -0.42 0.63
C ALA A 262 -15.41 0.87 0.23
N VAL A 263 -14.82 0.88 -0.95
CA VAL A 263 -14.22 2.09 -1.51
C VAL A 263 -14.63 2.26 -2.96
N ALA A 264 -15.16 3.44 -3.28
CA ALA A 264 -15.40 3.89 -4.64
C ALA A 264 -14.24 4.74 -5.14
N LEU A 265 -13.88 4.58 -6.42
CA LEU A 265 -13.00 5.48 -7.14
C LEU A 265 -13.83 6.27 -8.17
N LEU A 266 -13.89 7.58 -7.98
CA LEU A 266 -14.46 8.53 -8.93
C LEU A 266 -13.32 9.16 -9.74
N ASP A 267 -13.50 9.35 -11.05
CA ASP A 267 -12.54 10.08 -11.87
C ASP A 267 -12.63 11.60 -11.64
N SER A 268 -11.77 12.36 -12.33
CA SER A 268 -11.74 13.83 -12.26
C SER A 268 -13.01 14.52 -12.78
N PHE A 269 -13.92 13.78 -13.43
CA PHE A 269 -15.19 14.25 -13.97
C PHE A 269 -16.39 13.83 -13.11
N GLY A 270 -16.12 13.12 -12.00
CA GLY A 270 -17.11 12.60 -11.08
C GLY A 270 -17.73 11.26 -11.48
N ASN A 271 -17.24 10.60 -12.53
CA ASN A 271 -17.76 9.31 -12.97
C ASN A 271 -17.27 8.19 -12.04
N LEU A 272 -18.17 7.26 -11.69
CA LEU A 272 -17.79 6.03 -10.98
C LEU A 272 -16.96 5.11 -11.88
N LEU A 273 -15.69 4.89 -11.53
CA LEU A 273 -14.85 3.93 -12.24
C LEU A 273 -14.93 2.54 -11.61
N LEU A 274 -14.84 2.46 -10.29
CA LEU A 274 -14.80 1.22 -9.51
C LEU A 274 -15.49 1.42 -8.16
N CYS A 275 -16.13 0.38 -7.63
CA CYS A 275 -16.53 0.32 -6.22
C CYS A 275 -16.27 -1.11 -5.71
N MET A 276 -15.23 -1.29 -4.90
CA MET A 276 -14.75 -2.62 -4.52
C MET A 276 -15.03 -2.91 -3.05
N PRO A 277 -15.45 -4.16 -2.71
CA PRO A 277 -15.41 -4.67 -1.34
C PRO A 277 -14.00 -5.11 -0.96
N GLY A 278 -13.77 -5.35 0.33
CA GLY A 278 -12.62 -6.13 0.79
C GLY A 278 -12.77 -7.63 0.49
N ARG A 279 -11.68 -8.36 0.72
CA ARG A 279 -11.57 -9.82 0.58
C ARG A 279 -10.87 -10.45 1.78
N MET A 280 -11.39 -10.13 2.97
CA MET A 280 -10.74 -10.43 4.25
C MET A 280 -10.57 -11.93 4.52
N THR A 281 -11.46 -12.79 4.00
CA THR A 281 -11.30 -14.25 4.06
C THR A 281 -10.08 -14.77 3.30
N GLN A 282 -9.63 -14.07 2.24
CA GLN A 282 -8.45 -14.47 1.47
C GLN A 282 -7.16 -14.03 2.16
N SER A 283 -7.18 -12.87 2.81
CA SER A 283 -6.06 -12.30 3.57
C SER A 283 -6.55 -11.10 4.36
N GLY A 284 -6.17 -10.99 5.63
CA GLY A 284 -6.58 -9.89 6.52
C GLY A 284 -6.04 -8.50 6.12
N ILE A 285 -5.23 -8.43 5.06
CA ILE A 285 -4.68 -7.19 4.50
C ILE A 285 -5.30 -6.82 3.14
N ARG A 286 -6.37 -7.52 2.72
CA ARG A 286 -7.12 -7.22 1.48
C ARG A 286 -8.36 -6.38 1.77
N SER A 287 -8.13 -5.18 2.26
CA SER A 287 -9.17 -4.17 2.49
C SER A 287 -9.80 -3.69 1.17
N ALA A 288 -10.93 -3.00 1.25
CA ALA A 288 -11.59 -2.44 0.08
C ALA A 288 -10.71 -1.43 -0.68
N PHE A 289 -9.92 -0.62 0.04
CA PHE A 289 -8.98 0.31 -0.59
C PHE A 289 -7.89 -0.43 -1.38
N MET A 290 -7.28 -1.45 -0.78
CA MET A 290 -6.24 -2.25 -1.44
C MET A 290 -6.77 -2.89 -2.73
N GLU A 291 -7.98 -3.44 -2.70
CA GLU A 291 -8.62 -3.99 -3.89
C GLU A 291 -8.91 -2.92 -4.95
N THR A 292 -9.39 -1.74 -4.54
CA THR A 292 -9.74 -0.65 -5.46
C THR A 292 -8.50 -0.09 -6.17
N THR A 293 -7.46 0.27 -5.41
CA THR A 293 -6.25 0.86 -5.99
C THR A 293 -5.50 -0.14 -6.87
N ARG A 294 -5.44 -1.42 -6.46
CA ARG A 294 -4.82 -2.50 -7.26
C ARG A 294 -5.61 -2.74 -8.54
N ALA A 295 -6.93 -2.83 -8.46
CA ALA A 295 -7.78 -3.04 -9.63
C ALA A 295 -7.63 -1.93 -10.66
N TYR A 296 -7.58 -0.67 -10.21
CA TYR A 296 -7.37 0.46 -11.11
C TYR A 296 -6.00 0.41 -11.80
N ALA A 297 -4.92 0.22 -11.03
CA ALA A 297 -3.57 0.13 -11.57
C ALA A 297 -3.43 -1.04 -12.57
N GLN A 298 -3.95 -2.22 -12.23
CA GLN A 298 -3.90 -3.39 -13.09
C GLN A 298 -4.75 -3.24 -14.36
N LEU A 299 -5.88 -2.55 -14.28
CA LEU A 299 -6.69 -2.22 -15.47
C LEU A 299 -5.90 -1.32 -16.42
N ARG A 300 -5.26 -0.27 -15.90
CA ARG A 300 -4.39 0.62 -16.69
C ARG A 300 -3.22 -0.15 -17.28
N TYR A 301 -2.51 -0.95 -16.47
CA TYR A 301 -1.40 -1.78 -16.92
C TYR A 301 -1.79 -2.69 -18.08
N LYS A 302 -2.91 -3.43 -17.97
CA LYS A 302 -3.39 -4.35 -19.02
C LYS A 302 -3.72 -3.65 -20.33
N LEU A 303 -4.23 -2.41 -20.27
CA LEU A 303 -4.55 -1.62 -21.47
C LEU A 303 -3.28 -1.02 -22.11
N LEU A 304 -2.29 -0.63 -21.30
CA LEU A 304 -1.07 0.02 -21.76
C LEU A 304 0.01 -0.98 -22.22
N HIS A 305 0.11 -2.13 -21.54
CA HIS A 305 1.14 -3.12 -21.79
C HIS A 305 0.93 -3.79 -23.16
N GLY A 306 1.94 -3.68 -24.04
CA GLY A 306 1.87 -4.17 -25.41
C GLY A 306 1.10 -3.26 -26.39
N ALA A 307 0.50 -2.15 -25.93
CA ALA A 307 -0.13 -1.17 -26.79
C ALA A 307 0.91 -0.29 -27.52
N THR A 308 0.56 0.20 -28.71
CA THR A 308 1.39 1.17 -29.46
C THR A 308 1.45 2.50 -28.71
N ARG A 309 2.44 3.34 -29.00
CA ARG A 309 2.58 4.65 -28.35
C ARG A 309 1.33 5.52 -28.49
N ALA A 310 0.73 5.57 -29.68
CA ALA A 310 -0.49 6.32 -29.91
C ALA A 310 -1.68 5.81 -29.09
N GLN A 311 -1.82 4.49 -28.94
CA GLN A 311 -2.84 3.88 -28.08
C GLN A 311 -2.58 4.19 -26.61
N GLN A 312 -1.32 4.11 -26.16
CA GLN A 312 -0.97 4.45 -24.78
C GLN A 312 -1.30 5.91 -24.47
N ASP A 313 -0.94 6.82 -25.38
CA ASP A 313 -1.24 8.24 -25.24
C ASP A 313 -2.76 8.44 -25.17
N ASP A 314 -3.56 7.81 -26.05
CA ASP A 314 -5.03 7.89 -26.00
C ASP A 314 -5.62 7.35 -24.70
N ILE A 315 -5.17 6.18 -24.22
CA ILE A 315 -5.60 5.60 -22.94
C ILE A 315 -5.36 6.55 -21.77
N ARG A 316 -4.19 7.20 -21.73
CA ARG A 316 -3.83 8.15 -20.65
C ARG A 316 -4.72 9.38 -20.60
N HIS A 317 -5.37 9.76 -21.71
CA HIS A 317 -6.33 10.87 -21.69
C HIS A 317 -7.60 10.51 -20.90
N TYR A 318 -8.03 9.25 -20.92
CA TYR A 318 -9.28 8.83 -20.26
C TYR A 318 -9.04 8.19 -18.89
N LEU A 319 -7.90 7.52 -18.71
CA LEU A 319 -7.52 6.83 -17.47
C LEU A 319 -6.25 7.46 -16.89
N GLY A 320 -6.44 8.62 -16.27
CA GLY A 320 -5.38 9.41 -15.64
C GLY A 320 -4.89 8.86 -14.30
N HIS A 321 -3.99 9.60 -13.67
CA HIS A 321 -3.50 9.28 -12.34
C HIS A 321 -4.66 9.39 -11.31
N PRO A 322 -4.77 8.48 -10.33
CA PRO A 322 -5.86 8.54 -9.36
C PRO A 322 -5.87 9.82 -8.50
N LYS A 323 -4.76 10.57 -8.45
CA LYS A 323 -4.66 11.87 -7.73
C LYS A 323 -5.64 12.93 -8.24
N ASP A 324 -6.08 12.82 -9.50
CA ASP A 324 -7.05 13.75 -10.08
C ASP A 324 -8.50 13.33 -9.80
N GLY A 325 -8.72 12.11 -9.28
CA GLY A 325 -10.04 11.56 -8.96
C GLY A 325 -10.45 11.76 -7.51
N THR A 326 -11.29 10.89 -6.96
CA THR A 326 -11.65 10.89 -5.53
C THR A 326 -11.89 9.47 -5.07
N PHE A 327 -11.21 9.06 -4.00
CA PHE A 327 -11.56 7.83 -3.30
C PHE A 327 -12.60 8.15 -2.23
N VAL A 328 -13.75 7.48 -2.30
CA VAL A 328 -14.83 7.61 -1.31
C VAL A 328 -14.95 6.31 -0.55
N PHE A 329 -14.53 6.32 0.70
CA PHE A 329 -14.61 5.20 1.61
C PHE A 329 -15.99 5.17 2.26
N ALA A 330 -16.65 4.02 2.34
CA ALA A 330 -17.89 3.89 3.10
C ALA A 330 -17.67 4.20 4.59
N LYS A 331 -16.50 3.81 5.13
CA LYS A 331 -16.09 4.04 6.51
C LYS A 331 -14.78 4.80 6.57
N GLY A 332 -14.73 5.82 7.42
CA GLY A 332 -13.52 6.58 7.67
C GLY A 332 -12.45 5.73 8.36
N PRO A 333 -11.16 6.13 8.27
CA PRO A 333 -10.09 5.42 8.95
C PRO A 333 -10.31 5.38 10.47
N ASP A 334 -10.10 4.20 11.05
CA ASP A 334 -10.03 3.99 12.50
C ASP A 334 -8.58 3.86 12.99
N ALA A 335 -8.41 3.55 14.28
CA ALA A 335 -7.11 3.36 14.91
C ALA A 335 -6.49 1.96 14.69
N SER A 336 -7.10 1.11 13.86
CA SER A 336 -6.63 -0.26 13.60
C SER A 336 -5.43 -0.28 12.66
N ALA A 337 -4.71 -1.40 12.68
CA ALA A 337 -3.59 -1.65 11.78
C ALA A 337 -4.02 -1.68 10.30
N VAL A 338 -5.25 -2.12 9.99
CA VAL A 338 -5.80 -2.16 8.62
C VAL A 338 -6.08 -0.74 8.12
N SER A 339 -6.67 0.14 8.95
CA SER A 339 -6.86 1.54 8.58
C SER A 339 -5.53 2.28 8.41
N PHE A 340 -4.56 2.02 9.28
CA PHE A 340 -3.22 2.60 9.13
C PHE A 340 -2.53 2.10 7.85
N MET A 341 -2.69 0.81 7.51
CA MET A 341 -2.26 0.26 6.23
C MET A 341 -2.92 1.01 5.07
N ASN A 342 -4.23 1.25 5.11
CA ASN A 342 -4.94 1.99 4.06
C ASN A 342 -4.43 3.42 3.89
N LEU A 343 -4.13 4.15 4.98
CA LEU A 343 -3.51 5.47 4.91
C LEU A 343 -2.13 5.41 4.23
N GLY A 344 -1.31 4.41 4.59
CA GLY A 344 -0.01 4.20 3.95
C GLY A 344 -0.12 3.81 2.48
N ALA A 345 -1.07 2.94 2.14
CA ALA A 345 -1.33 2.47 0.79
C ALA A 345 -1.82 3.63 -0.08
N TYR A 346 -2.70 4.48 0.46
CA TYR A 346 -3.13 5.70 -0.20
C TYR A 346 -1.94 6.56 -0.57
N GLY A 347 -1.01 6.76 0.37
CA GLY A 347 0.18 7.53 0.09
C GLY A 347 1.04 6.92 -1.02
N SER A 348 1.16 5.59 -1.05
CA SER A 348 1.88 4.87 -2.12
C SER A 348 1.13 4.79 -3.46
N THR A 349 -0.19 5.01 -3.45
CA THR A 349 -0.95 5.23 -4.69
C THR A 349 -0.70 6.63 -5.26
N MET A 350 -0.37 7.61 -4.40
CA MET A 350 -0.11 8.99 -4.82
C MET A 350 1.36 9.25 -5.18
N GLU A 351 2.30 8.70 -4.38
CA GLU A 351 3.77 8.87 -4.48
C GLU A 351 4.24 10.31 -4.74
N GLY A 352 3.44 11.31 -4.37
CA GLY A 352 3.67 12.69 -4.77
C GLY A 352 2.63 13.66 -4.23
N PRO A 353 2.84 14.97 -4.45
CA PRO A 353 1.93 16.00 -3.99
C PRO A 353 0.57 15.89 -4.68
N LEU A 354 -0.49 16.16 -3.91
CA LEU A 354 -1.86 16.20 -4.43
C LEU A 354 -2.11 17.50 -5.23
N PRO A 355 -2.96 17.46 -6.28
CA PRO A 355 -3.35 18.66 -7.01
C PRO A 355 -4.07 19.65 -6.10
N MET A 356 -3.68 20.93 -6.14
CA MET A 356 -4.31 21.99 -5.34
C MET A 356 -5.82 22.16 -5.62
N LYS A 357 -6.26 21.78 -6.82
CA LYS A 357 -7.66 21.82 -7.26
C LYS A 357 -8.54 20.71 -6.66
N ASN A 358 -7.93 19.73 -5.98
CA ASN A 358 -8.62 18.61 -5.36
C ASN A 358 -8.11 18.36 -3.93
N PRO A 359 -8.48 19.23 -2.97
CA PRO A 359 -8.00 19.12 -1.59
C PRO A 359 -8.68 18.00 -0.79
N THR A 360 -9.78 17.44 -1.29
CA THR A 360 -10.60 16.40 -0.63
C THR A 360 -10.61 15.11 -1.46
N GLN A 361 -9.43 14.69 -1.93
CA GLN A 361 -9.27 13.50 -2.77
C GLN A 361 -9.59 12.20 -2.00
N PHE A 362 -9.24 12.16 -0.71
CA PHE A 362 -9.63 11.10 0.22
C PHE A 362 -10.87 11.54 0.99
N GLN A 363 -12.03 10.95 0.66
CA GLN A 363 -13.27 11.17 1.40
C GLN A 363 -13.76 9.89 2.09
N TYR A 364 -14.54 10.05 3.15
CA TYR A 364 -15.25 8.97 3.81
C TYR A 364 -16.69 9.35 4.17
N VAL A 365 -17.60 8.37 4.21
CA VAL A 365 -19.02 8.62 4.50
C VAL A 365 -19.30 8.57 6.00
N LEU A 366 -19.04 7.42 6.63
CA LEU A 366 -19.29 7.20 8.05
C LEU A 366 -18.00 7.41 8.86
N PRO A 367 -17.94 8.35 9.81
CA PRO A 367 -16.75 8.56 10.62
C PRO A 367 -16.53 7.37 11.58
N ALA A 368 -15.29 6.91 11.70
CA ALA A 368 -14.89 5.91 12.69
C ALA A 368 -14.13 6.51 13.89
N LEU A 369 -13.56 7.70 13.71
CA LEU A 369 -12.88 8.48 14.73
C LEU A 369 -13.36 9.94 14.69
N PRO A 370 -13.23 10.68 15.80
CA PRO A 370 -13.33 12.14 15.77
C PRO A 370 -12.30 12.74 14.80
N GLU A 371 -12.69 13.80 14.07
CA GLU A 371 -11.83 14.45 13.06
C GLU A 371 -10.47 14.87 13.62
N ALA A 372 -10.44 15.40 14.85
CA ALA A 372 -9.21 15.83 15.52
C ALA A 372 -8.24 14.67 15.78
N GLU A 373 -8.75 13.48 16.13
CA GLU A 373 -7.93 12.29 16.35
C GLU A 373 -7.37 11.75 15.04
N LEU A 374 -8.20 11.71 14.00
CA LEU A 374 -7.76 11.31 12.65
C LEU A 374 -6.70 12.28 12.10
N ALA A 375 -6.90 13.58 12.28
CA ALA A 375 -5.93 14.60 11.89
C ALA A 375 -4.60 14.44 12.66
N ALA A 376 -4.66 14.09 13.96
CA ALA A 376 -3.47 13.81 14.75
C ALA A 376 -2.70 12.58 14.26
N ILE A 377 -3.40 11.50 13.85
CA ILE A 377 -2.77 10.34 13.21
C ILE A 377 -2.05 10.76 11.92
N CYS A 378 -2.73 11.48 11.03
CA CYS A 378 -2.13 11.93 9.77
C CYS A 378 -0.95 12.88 9.98
N ALA A 379 -1.01 13.77 10.97
CA ALA A 379 0.09 14.69 11.31
C ALA A 379 1.32 13.96 11.89
N ALA A 380 1.13 12.81 12.53
CA ALA A 380 2.21 11.99 13.08
C ALA A 380 2.87 11.08 12.03
N MET A 381 2.23 10.82 10.89
CA MET A 381 2.78 9.97 9.82
C MET A 381 4.13 10.50 9.28
N PRO A 382 5.02 9.65 8.76
CA PRO A 382 6.33 10.03 8.21
C PRO A 382 6.29 11.18 7.17
N PRO A 383 7.42 11.90 6.95
CA PRO A 383 7.47 13.10 6.10
C PRO A 383 6.81 12.99 4.73
N LEU A 384 6.96 11.85 4.01
CA LEU A 384 6.31 11.62 2.73
C LEU A 384 4.80 11.84 2.82
N TYR A 385 4.18 11.27 3.85
CA TYR A 385 2.73 11.30 4.05
C TYR A 385 2.24 12.65 4.56
N ARG A 386 2.89 13.23 5.57
CA ARG A 386 2.43 14.48 6.21
C ARG A 386 2.83 15.76 5.48
N ASN A 387 4.00 15.79 4.83
CA ASN A 387 4.56 17.02 4.23
C ASN A 387 4.37 17.08 2.71
N ILE A 388 4.58 15.96 2.02
CA ILE A 388 4.55 15.90 0.55
C ILE A 388 3.13 15.61 0.06
N ILE A 389 2.59 14.45 0.43
CA ILE A 389 1.24 14.03 0.02
C ILE A 389 0.18 14.81 0.80
N ARG A 390 0.45 15.11 2.08
CA ARG A 390 -0.44 15.81 3.01
C ARG A 390 -1.78 15.09 3.14
N ILE A 391 -1.70 13.79 3.48
CA ILE A 391 -2.89 12.94 3.66
C ILE A 391 -3.86 13.61 4.64
N ARG A 392 -5.08 13.85 4.17
CA ARG A 392 -6.14 14.49 4.94
C ARG A 392 -7.50 13.89 4.54
N PRO A 393 -7.89 12.76 5.14
CA PRO A 393 -9.20 12.19 4.91
C PRO A 393 -10.27 13.16 5.44
N THR A 394 -11.33 13.36 4.67
CA THR A 394 -12.42 14.29 5.02
C THR A 394 -13.76 13.60 4.90
N GLN A 395 -14.72 13.93 5.77
CA GLN A 395 -16.06 13.40 5.62
C GLN A 395 -16.72 14.00 4.36
N VAL A 396 -17.48 13.22 3.62
CA VAL A 396 -18.33 13.74 2.53
C VAL A 396 -19.27 14.81 3.06
N ALA A 397 -19.52 15.86 2.26
CA ALA A 397 -20.38 16.98 2.66
C ALA A 397 -21.88 16.66 2.54
N ASP A 398 -22.26 15.68 1.72
CA ASP A 398 -23.66 15.37 1.44
C ASP A 398 -24.32 14.57 2.58
N ASN A 399 -25.21 15.22 3.32
CA ASN A 399 -25.91 14.61 4.46
C ASN A 399 -26.85 13.46 4.04
N ALA A 400 -27.36 13.47 2.82
CA ALA A 400 -28.24 12.42 2.33
C ALA A 400 -27.46 11.12 2.07
N LEU A 401 -26.24 11.21 1.51
CA LEU A 401 -25.30 10.09 1.39
C LEU A 401 -24.93 9.52 2.77
N VAL A 402 -24.63 10.38 3.75
CA VAL A 402 -24.34 9.96 5.13
C VAL A 402 -25.53 9.22 5.73
N ALA A 403 -26.75 9.79 5.62
CA ALA A 403 -27.96 9.18 6.15
C ALA A 403 -28.28 7.82 5.49
N ALA A 404 -28.04 7.69 4.18
CA ALA A 404 -28.27 6.45 3.44
C ALA A 404 -27.39 5.30 3.95
N LEU A 405 -26.11 5.56 4.25
CA LEU A 405 -25.20 4.54 4.79
C LEU A 405 -25.37 4.30 6.30
N ALA A 406 -25.81 5.30 7.06
CA ALA A 406 -26.05 5.14 8.50
C ALA A 406 -27.26 4.24 8.81
N SER A 407 -28.18 4.10 7.83
CA SER A 407 -29.43 3.36 7.99
C SER A 407 -29.32 1.86 7.60
N SER A 408 -28.13 1.37 7.24
CA SER A 408 -27.91 0.07 6.55
C SER A 408 -27.12 -0.99 7.31
#